data_AF-A0A9E4V8S4-F1
#
_entry.id   AF-A0A9E4V8S4-F1
#
_cell.length_a   1.000
_cell.length_b   1.000
_cell.length_c   1.000
_cell.angle_alpha   90.00
_cell.angle_beta   90.00
_cell.angle_gamma   90.00
#
_symmetry.space_group_name_H-M   'P 1'
#
loop_
_entity.id
_entity.type
_entity.pdbx_description
1 polymer ?
#
loop_
_entity_poly.entity_id
_entity_poly.type
_entity_poly.pdbx_seq_one_letter_code
_entity_poly.pdbx_strand_id
1 'polypeptide(L)'
;NLAKEVTTVDSLVKDPCVTGVSKLILASVSNWGGYGLVASISKLSGKSLMPTVEEDMALIRQTVDLGAVDGMSNKQEYKVDGFTLEENAETITQLRELLAREGIS
;
A
#
# COMPACT_ATOMS: atom_id res chain seq x y z
N ASN A 1 12.24 17.79 -4.40
CA ASN A 1 12.73 16.42 -4.73
C ASN A 1 12.80 15.70 -3.40
N LEU A 2 12.10 14.56 -3.25
CA LEU A 2 12.00 13.82 -1.97
C LEU A 2 13.37 13.52 -1.34
N ALA A 3 14.38 13.21 -2.15
CA ALA A 3 15.72 12.93 -1.66
C ALA A 3 16.30 14.09 -0.82
N LYS A 4 15.97 15.34 -1.15
CA LYS A 4 16.41 16.50 -0.36
C LYS A 4 15.67 16.59 0.97
N GLU A 5 14.35 16.38 0.95
CA GLU A 5 13.51 16.47 2.15
C GLU A 5 13.85 15.36 3.17
N VAL A 6 14.12 14.13 2.70
CA VAL A 6 14.45 13.00 3.58
C VAL A 6 15.66 13.30 4.46
N THR A 7 16.70 13.93 3.89
CA THR A 7 17.93 14.27 4.65
C THR A 7 17.73 15.35 5.71
N THR A 8 16.60 16.06 5.70
CA THR A 8 16.27 17.08 6.72
C THR A 8 15.53 16.52 7.93
N VAL A 9 15.16 15.23 7.91
CA VAL A 9 14.44 14.57 9.00
C VAL A 9 15.38 13.60 9.71
N ASP A 10 15.72 13.90 10.96
CA ASP A 10 16.75 13.17 11.73
C ASP A 10 16.46 11.68 11.91
N SER A 11 15.18 11.28 11.91
CA SER A 11 14.76 9.88 12.07
C SER A 11 14.83 9.06 10.78
N LEU A 12 15.07 9.68 9.63
CA LEU A 12 15.10 9.01 8.33
C LEU A 12 16.53 8.69 7.87
N VAL A 13 16.62 7.92 6.79
CA VAL A 13 17.89 7.48 6.19
C VAL A 13 18.73 8.67 5.70
N LYS A 14 20.05 8.56 5.85
CA LYS A 14 21.01 9.60 5.40
C LYS A 14 21.27 9.56 3.89
N ASP A 15 21.17 8.37 3.30
CA ASP A 15 21.41 8.12 1.89
C ASP A 15 20.09 7.70 1.21
N PRO A 16 19.20 8.66 0.88
CA PRO A 16 17.93 8.33 0.24
C PRO A 16 18.10 7.91 -1.22
N CYS A 17 17.08 7.23 -1.76
CA CYS A 17 17.00 6.96 -3.19
C CYS A 17 17.03 8.27 -4.00
N VAL A 18 17.93 8.36 -4.97
CA VAL A 18 18.12 9.55 -5.83
C VAL A 18 17.39 9.45 -7.18
N THR A 19 16.83 8.27 -7.50
CA THR A 19 16.10 8.04 -8.75
C THR A 19 14.86 8.93 -8.81
N GLY A 20 14.77 9.76 -9.86
CA GLY A 20 13.65 10.68 -10.06
C GLY A 20 12.44 10.01 -10.71
N VAL A 21 11.25 10.57 -10.44
CA VAL A 21 9.98 10.21 -11.09
C VAL A 21 9.18 11.46 -11.44
N SER A 22 8.30 11.37 -12.43
CA SER A 22 7.42 12.48 -12.84
C SER A 22 6.28 12.73 -11.85
N LYS A 23 5.77 11.67 -11.21
CA LYS A 23 4.71 11.69 -10.20
C LYS A 23 5.08 10.72 -9.09
N LEU A 24 5.16 11.21 -7.87
CA LEU A 24 5.52 10.45 -6.68
C LEU A 24 4.28 10.29 -5.79
N ILE A 25 4.03 9.07 -5.30
CA ILE A 25 3.02 8.79 -4.29
C ILE A 25 3.76 8.41 -3.00
N LEU A 26 3.51 9.16 -1.93
CA LEU A 26 4.01 8.85 -0.59
C LEU A 26 2.92 8.12 0.19
N ALA A 27 3.28 7.06 0.90
CA ALA A 27 2.38 6.28 1.74
C ALA A 27 3.16 5.63 2.90
N SER A 28 2.48 5.34 4.01
CA SER A 28 3.08 4.63 5.14
C SER A 28 3.44 3.18 4.80
N VAL A 29 2.62 2.52 3.98
CA VAL A 29 2.87 1.20 3.39
C VAL A 29 2.69 1.34 1.88
N SER A 30 3.64 0.87 1.08
CA SER A 30 3.61 1.07 -0.38
C SER A 30 2.36 0.47 -1.03
N ASN A 31 1.88 -0.66 -0.50
CA ASN A 31 0.66 -1.32 -0.97
C ASN A 31 -0.56 -0.41 -0.81
N TRP A 32 -0.68 0.31 0.31
CA TRP A 32 -1.76 1.27 0.54
C TRP A 32 -1.72 2.43 -0.44
N GLY A 33 -0.53 2.93 -0.77
CA GLY A 33 -0.34 3.91 -1.84
C GLY A 33 -0.79 3.38 -3.20
N GLY A 34 -0.49 2.11 -3.49
CA GLY A 34 -0.98 1.40 -4.68
C GLY A 34 -2.51 1.31 -4.71
N TYR A 35 -3.14 0.93 -3.60
CA TYR A 35 -4.60 0.88 -3.49
C TYR A 35 -5.25 2.26 -3.63
N GLY A 36 -4.64 3.31 -3.06
CA GLY A 36 -5.09 4.69 -3.27
C GLY A 36 -5.04 5.12 -4.74
N LEU A 37 -4.02 4.69 -5.48
CA LEU A 37 -3.93 4.90 -6.93
C LEU A 37 -5.04 4.13 -7.67
N VAL A 38 -5.26 2.85 -7.35
CA VAL A 38 -6.33 2.03 -7.95
C VAL A 38 -7.71 2.63 -7.68
N ALA A 39 -7.97 3.10 -6.46
CA ALA A 39 -9.21 3.80 -6.12
C ALA A 39 -9.38 5.09 -6.94
N SER A 40 -8.31 5.86 -7.11
CA SER A 40 -8.33 7.09 -7.94
C SER A 40 -8.64 6.77 -9.41
N ILE A 41 -8.09 5.70 -9.96
CA ILE A 41 -8.40 5.24 -11.32
C ILE A 41 -9.86 4.76 -11.40
N SER A 42 -10.34 4.04 -10.37
CA SER A 42 -11.72 3.57 -10.29
C SER A 42 -12.72 4.74 -10.39
N LYS A 43 -12.41 5.85 -9.72
CA LYS A 43 -13.17 7.11 -9.83
C LYS A 43 -13.19 7.66 -11.25
N LEU A 44 -12.04 7.71 -11.91
CA LEU A 44 -11.92 8.23 -13.28
C LEU A 44 -12.63 7.33 -14.30
N SER A 45 -12.62 6.01 -14.09
CA SER A 45 -13.28 5.06 -14.99
C SER A 45 -14.75 4.82 -14.69
N GLY A 46 -15.27 5.26 -13.54
CA GLY A 46 -16.64 4.98 -13.09
C GLY A 46 -16.92 3.51 -12.82
N LYS A 47 -15.88 2.73 -12.51
CA LYS A 47 -15.94 1.28 -12.27
C LYS A 47 -14.98 0.93 -11.14
N SER A 48 -15.39 0.12 -10.17
CA SER A 48 -14.47 -0.35 -9.14
C SER A 48 -13.42 -1.30 -9.74
N LEU A 49 -12.16 -0.96 -9.51
CA LEU A 49 -10.99 -1.78 -9.83
C LEU A 49 -10.30 -2.31 -8.56
N MET A 50 -10.92 -2.08 -7.40
CA MET A 50 -10.38 -2.49 -6.11
C MET A 50 -10.50 -4.01 -5.92
N PRO A 51 -9.46 -4.68 -5.38
CA PRO A 51 -9.60 -6.06 -4.91
C PRO A 51 -10.60 -6.13 -3.75
N THR A 52 -11.14 -7.31 -3.47
CA THR A 52 -11.81 -7.57 -2.18
C THR A 52 -10.79 -7.73 -1.06
N VAL A 53 -11.27 -7.69 0.19
CA VAL A 53 -10.42 -7.96 1.36
C VAL A 53 -9.88 -9.39 1.31
N GLU A 54 -10.71 -10.34 0.89
CA GLU A 54 -10.35 -11.75 0.80
C GLU A 54 -9.27 -11.99 -0.27
N GLU A 55 -9.39 -11.32 -1.42
CA GLU A 55 -8.41 -11.39 -2.50
C GLU A 55 -7.03 -10.86 -2.06
N ASP A 56 -6.99 -9.73 -1.36
CA ASP A 56 -5.75 -9.17 -0.82
C ASP A 56 -5.12 -10.05 0.25
N MET A 57 -5.91 -10.51 1.23
CA MET A 57 -5.42 -11.42 2.25
C MET A 57 -4.89 -12.73 1.65
N ALA A 58 -5.56 -13.27 0.63
CA ALA A 58 -5.09 -14.45 -0.08
C ALA A 58 -3.77 -14.19 -0.82
N LEU A 59 -3.63 -13.04 -1.47
CA LEU A 59 -2.40 -12.62 -2.14
C LEU A 59 -1.23 -12.50 -1.15
N ILE A 60 -1.44 -11.88 0.01
CA ILE A 60 -0.40 -11.75 1.04
C ILE A 60 -0.01 -13.14 1.57
N ARG A 61 -0.97 -13.99 1.93
CA ARG A 61 -0.70 -15.37 2.39
C ARG A 61 0.12 -16.15 1.35
N GLN A 62 -0.31 -16.14 0.10
CA GLN A 62 0.40 -16.82 -0.98
C GLN A 62 1.83 -16.29 -1.16
N THR A 63 2.03 -14.97 -1.07
CA THR A 63 3.34 -14.35 -1.21
C THR A 63 4.28 -14.77 -0.07
N VAL A 64 3.76 -14.79 1.16
CA VAL A 64 4.48 -15.28 2.34
C VAL A 64 4.78 -16.77 2.23
N ASP A 65 3.82 -17.60 1.82
CA ASP A 65 4.00 -19.05 1.63
C ASP A 65 5.09 -19.38 0.58
N LEU A 66 5.28 -18.50 -0.40
CA LEU A 66 6.36 -18.58 -1.40
C LEU A 66 7.72 -18.11 -0.90
N GLY A 67 7.83 -17.69 0.35
CA GLY A 67 9.09 -17.35 1.04
C GLY A 67 9.31 -15.86 1.27
N ALA A 68 8.33 -15.00 1.01
CA ALA A 68 8.44 -13.60 1.41
C ALA A 68 8.44 -13.46 2.94
N VAL A 69 9.11 -12.43 3.43
CA VAL A 69 9.21 -12.10 4.86
C VAL A 69 8.69 -10.70 5.11
N ASP A 70 8.21 -10.46 6.31
CA ASP A 70 7.85 -9.12 6.77
C ASP A 70 9.12 -8.27 6.97
N GLY A 71 9.11 -7.04 6.46
CA GLY A 71 10.27 -6.14 6.48
C GLY A 71 10.65 -5.65 7.89
N MET A 72 9.73 -5.68 8.85
CA MET A 72 9.99 -5.23 10.22
C MET A 72 10.52 -6.37 11.09
N SER A 73 9.98 -7.58 10.95
CA SER A 73 10.40 -8.74 11.75
C SER A 73 11.51 -9.58 11.11
N ASN A 74 11.71 -9.46 9.79
CA ASN A 74 12.54 -10.34 8.97
C ASN A 74 12.16 -11.83 9.08
N LYS A 75 10.89 -12.13 9.36
CA LYS A 75 10.35 -13.49 9.46
C LYS A 75 9.25 -13.71 8.43
N GLN A 76 9.07 -14.98 8.07
CA GLN A 76 7.95 -15.42 7.25
C GLN A 76 6.67 -15.41 8.09
N GLU A 77 6.01 -14.26 8.14
CA GLU A 77 4.79 -14.02 8.90
C GLU A 77 3.75 -13.38 7.97
N TYR A 78 2.46 -13.65 8.19
CA TYR A 78 1.37 -13.06 7.40
C TYR A 78 1.15 -11.59 7.77
N LYS A 79 2.13 -10.77 7.43
CA LYS A 79 2.22 -9.34 7.72
C LYS A 79 2.87 -8.59 6.56
N VAL A 80 2.58 -7.29 6.52
CA VAL A 80 3.25 -6.34 5.63
C VAL A 80 3.62 -5.11 6.46
N ASP A 81 4.89 -4.73 6.44
CA ASP A 81 5.46 -3.61 7.22
C ASP A 81 5.09 -3.64 8.72
N GLY A 82 4.99 -4.85 9.29
CA GLY A 82 4.65 -5.10 10.70
C GLY A 82 3.15 -5.18 11.01
N PHE A 83 2.29 -4.78 10.06
CA PHE A 83 0.84 -4.80 10.18
C PHE A 83 0.27 -6.19 9.86
N THR A 84 -0.74 -6.64 10.62
CA THR A 84 -1.44 -7.90 10.34
C THR A 84 -2.23 -7.85 9.04
N LEU A 85 -2.74 -9.00 8.61
CA LEU A 85 -3.67 -9.07 7.47
C LEU A 85 -4.90 -8.20 7.71
N GLU A 86 -5.44 -8.22 8.93
CA GLU A 86 -6.63 -7.47 9.31
C GLU A 86 -6.36 -5.96 9.27
N GLU A 87 -5.23 -5.51 9.83
CA GLU A 87 -4.83 -4.10 9.81
C GLU A 87 -4.60 -3.59 8.37
N ASN A 88 -3.97 -4.41 7.51
CA ASN A 88 -3.82 -4.07 6.10
C ASN A 88 -5.16 -4.00 5.36
N ALA A 89 -6.09 -4.90 5.66
CA ALA A 89 -7.41 -4.97 5.05
C ALA A 89 -8.31 -3.76 5.36
N GLU A 90 -8.05 -3.04 6.46
CA GLU A 90 -8.76 -1.81 6.79
C GLU A 90 -8.62 -0.77 5.67
N THR A 91 -7.44 -0.65 5.05
CA THR A 91 -7.21 0.29 3.95
C THR A 91 -8.08 -0.03 2.74
N ILE A 92 -8.18 -1.32 2.36
CA ILE A 92 -9.03 -1.75 1.24
C ILE A 92 -10.49 -1.50 1.56
N THR A 93 -10.93 -1.84 2.78
CA THR A 93 -12.31 -1.62 3.23
C THR A 93 -12.69 -0.14 3.12
N GLN A 94 -11.86 0.75 3.67
CA GLN A 94 -12.10 2.20 3.64
C GLN A 94 -12.14 2.77 2.22
N LEU A 95 -11.24 2.32 1.33
CA LEU A 95 -11.21 2.77 -0.06
C LEU A 95 -12.42 2.26 -0.85
N ARG A 96 -12.86 1.02 -0.63
CA ARG A 96 -14.07 0.48 -1.25
C ARG A 96 -15.32 1.20 -0.77
N GLU A 97 -15.41 1.50 0.54
CA GLU A 97 -16.50 2.31 1.08
C GLU A 97 -16.54 3.71 0.49
N LEU A 98 -15.38 4.35 0.30
CA LEU A 98 -15.28 5.65 -0.37
C LEU A 98 -15.88 5.58 -1.78
N LEU A 99 -15.50 4.58 -2.58
CA LEU A 99 -16.03 4.38 -3.93
C LEU A 99 -17.55 4.11 -3.91
N ALA A 100 -18.02 3.28 -2.99
CA ALA A 100 -19.43 2.95 -2.85
C ALA A 100 -20.29 4.19 -2.51
N ARG A 101 -19.78 5.09 -1.65
CA ARG A 101 -20.44 6.38 -1.33
C ARG A 101 -20.54 7.30 -2.55
N GLU A 102 -19.65 7.13 -3.52
CA GLU A 102 -19.66 7.85 -4.80
C GLU A 102 -20.44 7.11 -5.90
N GLY A 103 -21.11 6.00 -5.57
CA GLY A 103 -21.91 5.21 -6.51
C GLY A 103 -21.09 4.32 -7.44
N ILE A 104 -19.83 4.04 -7.08
CA ILE A 104 -18.90 3.22 -7.87
C ILE A 104 -18.78 1.85 -7.18
N SER A 105 -19.28 0.81 -7.84
CA SER A 105 -19.22 -0.58 -7.39
C SER A 105 -18.38 -1.49 -8.27
#